data_AF-A0A2U9IRH1-F1
#
_entry.id   AF-A0A2U9IRH1-F1
#
_cell.length_a   1.000
_cell.length_b   1.000
_cell.length_c   1.000
_cell.angle_alpha   90.00
_cell.angle_beta   90.00
_cell.angle_gamma   90.00
#
_symmetry.space_group_name_H-M   'P 1'
#
loop_
_entity.id
_entity.type
_entity.pdbx_description
1 polymer ?
#
loop_
_entity_poly.entity_id
_entity_poly.type
_entity_poly.pdbx_seq_one_letter_code
_entity_poly.pdbx_strand_id
1 'polypeptide(L)'
;MEKDLYTVGEEYVEARVVESLSDLLLSLTLWKWGYTRNSAGKAFSAVRALLSALVVINEEKLVNLAKSDEEKEWIKKKAHIVPTQSMYALAQILRKIGVDIVNLVRMVLDLHQYQYNGFEPGFSIYNRKEDVFSDLITVVRETRNIMYTYFPKYEIKEISEKIERLIKELMEGSE
;
A
#
# COMPACT_ATOMS: atom_id res chain seq x y z
N MET A 1 23.10 9.35 -21.68
CA MET A 1 21.86 8.65 -22.05
C MET A 1 21.03 8.60 -20.79
N GLU A 2 20.12 9.54 -20.60
CA GLU A 2 19.11 9.39 -19.53
C GLU A 2 18.42 8.07 -19.82
N LYS A 3 18.52 7.10 -18.91
CA LYS A 3 17.60 5.95 -18.93
C LYS A 3 16.21 6.56 -19.02
N ASP A 4 15.37 6.05 -19.90
CA ASP A 4 13.98 6.47 -19.97
C ASP A 4 13.31 6.09 -18.65
N LEU A 5 13.36 7.01 -17.68
CA LEU A 5 12.99 6.84 -16.26
C LEU A 5 11.50 6.48 -16.10
N TYR A 6 10.74 6.53 -17.18
CA TYR A 6 9.29 6.44 -17.21
C TYR A 6 8.77 5.15 -17.84
N THR A 7 9.62 4.37 -18.51
CA THR A 7 9.23 3.06 -19.03
C THR A 7 9.42 2.01 -17.94
N VAL A 8 8.32 1.53 -17.37
CA VAL A 8 8.30 0.50 -16.33
C VAL A 8 7.64 -0.77 -16.85
N GLY A 9 8.20 -1.92 -16.48
CA GLY A 9 7.76 -3.23 -16.97
C GLY A 9 7.66 -4.28 -15.87
N GLU A 10 7.80 -5.54 -16.25
CA GLU A 10 7.60 -6.68 -15.34
C GLU A 10 8.56 -6.66 -14.13
N GLU A 11 9.83 -6.35 -14.34
CA GLU A 11 10.85 -6.26 -13.28
C GLU A 11 10.51 -5.16 -12.25
N TYR A 12 9.91 -4.06 -12.71
CA TYR A 12 9.45 -3.00 -11.82
C TYR A 12 8.27 -3.46 -10.98
N VAL A 13 7.31 -4.17 -11.58
CA VAL A 13 6.16 -4.75 -10.86
C VAL A 13 6.65 -5.73 -9.79
N GLU A 14 7.56 -6.63 -10.13
CA GLU A 14 8.18 -7.57 -9.19
C GLU A 14 8.84 -6.82 -8.02
N ALA A 15 9.69 -5.84 -8.31
CA ALA A 15 10.36 -5.06 -7.28
C ALA A 15 9.38 -4.36 -6.32
N ARG A 16 8.30 -3.75 -6.84
CA ARG A 16 7.27 -3.09 -6.03
C ARG A 16 6.46 -4.07 -5.20
N VAL A 17 6.18 -5.27 -5.72
CA VAL A 17 5.50 -6.34 -4.98
C VAL A 17 6.39 -6.85 -3.83
N VAL A 18 7.67 -7.10 -4.09
CA VAL A 18 8.64 -7.51 -3.07
C VAL A 18 8.84 -6.44 -1.99
N GLU A 19 8.90 -5.16 -2.40
CA GLU A 19 8.93 -4.03 -1.47
C GLU A 19 7.69 -4.00 -0.58
N SER A 20 6.50 -4.20 -1.17
CA SER A 20 5.24 -4.25 -0.42
C SER A 20 5.26 -5.35 0.66
N LEU A 21 5.65 -6.59 0.30
CA LEU A 21 5.79 -7.69 1.28
C LEU A 21 6.79 -7.35 2.39
N SER A 22 7.95 -6.80 2.01
CA SER A 22 9.02 -6.47 2.95
C SER A 22 8.59 -5.38 3.93
N ASP A 23 7.88 -4.36 3.45
CA ASP A 23 7.36 -3.27 4.29
C ASP A 23 6.20 -3.73 5.19
N LEU A 24 5.36 -4.68 4.76
CA LEU A 24 4.37 -5.31 5.65
C LEU A 24 5.04 -6.06 6.80
N LEU A 25 6.06 -6.88 6.50
CA LEU A 25 6.81 -7.61 7.53
C LEU A 25 7.49 -6.64 8.52
N LEU A 26 8.10 -5.58 7.99
CA LEU A 26 8.75 -4.56 8.81
C LEU A 26 7.75 -3.76 9.64
N SER A 27 6.57 -3.45 9.08
CA SER A 27 5.48 -2.78 9.80
C SER A 27 5.07 -3.57 11.05
N LEU A 28 4.82 -4.88 10.92
CA LEU A 28 4.48 -5.74 12.05
C LEU A 28 5.63 -5.87 13.06
N THR A 29 6.87 -5.98 12.58
CA THR A 29 8.06 -6.05 13.43
C THR A 29 8.23 -4.79 14.28
N LEU A 30 8.07 -3.61 13.66
CA LEU A 30 8.12 -2.33 14.36
C LEU A 30 6.99 -2.19 15.38
N TRP A 31 5.79 -2.68 15.05
CA TRP A 31 4.67 -2.69 15.99
C TRP A 31 5.00 -3.53 17.23
N LYS A 32 5.51 -4.75 17.02
CA LYS A 32 5.92 -5.66 18.09
C LYS A 32 6.95 -5.05 19.04
N TRP A 33 7.83 -4.18 18.52
CA TRP A 33 8.82 -3.45 19.32
C TRP A 33 8.31 -2.13 19.92
N GLY A 34 7.02 -1.80 19.74
CA GLY A 34 6.41 -0.59 20.30
C GLY A 34 6.59 0.67 19.46
N TYR A 35 7.22 0.58 18.28
CA TYR A 35 7.41 1.71 17.36
C TYR A 35 6.17 1.92 16.48
N THR A 36 5.02 2.20 17.09
CA THR A 36 3.70 2.24 16.44
C THR A 36 3.62 3.24 15.28
N ARG A 37 4.19 4.44 15.43
CA ARG A 37 4.22 5.46 14.36
C ARG A 37 5.05 5.02 13.15
N ASN A 38 6.20 4.39 13.40
CA ASN A 38 7.06 3.87 12.32
C ASN A 38 6.41 2.67 11.64
N SER A 39 5.71 1.84 12.41
CA SER A 39 4.90 0.73 11.89
C SER A 39 3.82 1.22 10.92
N ALA A 40 3.07 2.26 11.29
CA ALA A 40 2.07 2.89 10.43
C ALA A 40 2.69 3.44 9.13
N GLY A 41 3.87 4.07 9.22
CA GLY A 41 4.59 4.52 8.03
C GLY A 41 5.04 3.41 7.10
N LYS A 42 5.37 2.23 7.64
CA LYS A 42 5.70 1.05 6.82
C LYS A 42 4.47 0.39 6.20
N ALA A 43 3.35 0.36 6.90
CA ALA A 43 2.09 -0.05 6.28
C ALA A 43 1.70 0.90 5.11
N PHE A 44 1.92 2.21 5.28
CA PHE A 44 1.75 3.19 4.20
C PHE A 44 2.63 2.93 3.00
N SER A 45 3.94 2.75 3.20
CA SER A 45 4.85 2.43 2.11
C SER A 45 4.47 1.13 1.38
N ALA A 46 4.04 0.11 2.12
CA ALA A 46 3.59 -1.16 1.54
C ALA A 46 2.38 -0.98 0.60
N VAL A 47 1.35 -0.25 1.02
CA VAL A 47 0.17 0.01 0.16
C VAL A 47 0.54 0.88 -1.03
N ARG A 48 1.44 1.87 -0.86
CA ARG A 48 1.94 2.68 -1.97
C ARG A 48 2.71 1.84 -2.99
N ALA A 49 3.45 0.83 -2.55
CA ALA A 49 4.12 -0.13 -3.43
C ALA A 49 3.15 -1.04 -4.16
N LEU A 50 2.14 -1.56 -3.46
CA LEU A 50 1.05 -2.30 -4.09
C LEU A 50 0.32 -1.48 -5.16
N LEU A 51 -0.05 -0.24 -4.83
CA LEU A 51 -0.77 0.65 -5.75
C LEU A 51 0.06 0.95 -7.00
N SER A 52 1.37 1.10 -6.85
CA SER A 52 2.31 1.31 -7.95
C SER A 52 2.34 0.10 -8.89
N ALA A 53 2.44 -1.12 -8.35
CA ALA A 53 2.36 -2.35 -9.12
C ALA A 53 1.02 -2.48 -9.87
N LEU A 54 -0.10 -2.22 -9.18
CA LEU A 54 -1.46 -2.26 -9.77
C LEU A 54 -1.64 -1.26 -10.91
N VAL A 55 -1.07 -0.07 -10.80
CA VAL A 55 -1.10 0.94 -11.87
C VAL A 55 -0.37 0.43 -13.11
N VAL A 56 0.84 -0.11 -12.94
CA VAL A 56 1.66 -0.58 -14.07
C VAL A 56 0.98 -1.74 -14.81
N ILE A 57 0.49 -2.75 -14.10
CA ILE A 57 -0.16 -3.90 -14.77
C ILE A 57 -1.50 -3.55 -15.43
N ASN A 58 -2.11 -2.41 -15.07
CA ASN A 58 -3.37 -1.95 -15.63
C ASN A 58 -3.23 -0.69 -16.50
N GLU A 59 -2.00 -0.27 -16.85
CA GLU A 59 -1.74 1.01 -17.51
C GLU A 59 -2.63 1.23 -18.73
N GLU A 60 -2.71 0.23 -19.63
CA GLU A 60 -3.53 0.33 -20.85
C GLU A 60 -5.01 0.61 -20.53
N LYS A 61 -5.58 -0.10 -19.55
CA LYS A 61 -6.98 0.12 -19.14
C LYS A 61 -7.17 1.49 -18.51
N LEU A 62 -6.18 1.97 -17.74
CA LEU A 62 -6.22 3.30 -17.13
C LEU A 62 -6.15 4.40 -18.21
N VAL A 63 -5.26 4.25 -19.20
CA VAL A 63 -5.14 5.17 -20.34
C VAL A 63 -6.45 5.23 -21.15
N ASN A 64 -7.14 4.09 -21.31
CA ASN A 64 -8.43 4.04 -22.01
C ASN A 64 -9.57 4.75 -21.25
N LEU A 65 -9.43 4.96 -19.94
CA LEU A 65 -10.39 5.72 -19.13
C LEU A 65 -10.08 7.22 -19.04
N ALA A 66 -8.90 7.64 -19.50
CA ALA A 66 -8.46 9.03 -19.42
C ALA A 66 -9.33 9.94 -20.30
N LYS A 67 -9.66 11.11 -19.77
CA LYS A 67 -10.58 12.08 -20.40
C LYS A 67 -9.85 13.14 -21.25
N SER A 68 -8.54 13.22 -21.13
CA SER A 68 -7.70 14.16 -21.87
C SER A 68 -6.35 13.54 -22.21
N ASP A 69 -5.65 14.12 -23.19
CA ASP A 69 -4.30 13.68 -23.53
C ASP A 69 -3.29 13.98 -22.41
N GLU A 70 -3.52 15.03 -21.62
CA GLU A 70 -2.73 15.31 -20.42
C GLU A 70 -2.87 14.21 -19.37
N GLU A 71 -4.09 13.71 -19.13
CA GLU A 71 -4.32 12.61 -18.18
C GLU A 71 -3.70 11.30 -18.70
N LYS A 72 -3.79 11.02 -20.01
CA LYS A 72 -3.12 9.85 -20.62
C LYS A 72 -1.61 9.93 -20.42
N GLU A 73 -1.02 11.09 -20.66
CA GLU A 73 0.41 11.31 -20.52
C GLU A 73 0.86 11.19 -19.06
N TRP A 74 0.07 11.72 -18.13
CA TRP A 74 0.33 11.57 -16.71
C TRP A 74 0.27 10.11 -16.26
N ILE A 75 -0.68 9.32 -16.76
CA ILE A 75 -0.78 7.88 -16.46
C ILE A 75 0.49 7.17 -16.92
N LYS A 76 0.85 7.31 -18.20
CA LYS A 76 2.01 6.65 -18.80
C LYS A 76 3.32 7.01 -18.11
N LYS A 77 3.52 8.30 -17.79
CA LYS A 77 4.82 8.77 -17.29
C LYS A 77 4.93 8.85 -15.78
N LYS A 78 3.84 9.04 -15.04
CA LYS A 78 3.94 9.47 -13.63
C LYS A 78 3.07 8.69 -12.66
N ALA A 79 2.00 8.03 -13.10
CA ALA A 79 1.09 7.35 -12.18
C ALA A 79 1.77 6.23 -11.38
N HIS A 80 2.76 5.54 -11.96
CA HIS A 80 3.52 4.48 -11.28
C HIS A 80 4.29 4.98 -10.03
N ILE A 81 4.59 6.28 -9.93
CA ILE A 81 5.25 6.90 -8.76
C ILE A 81 4.30 6.97 -7.55
N VAL A 82 3.00 6.99 -7.81
CA VAL A 82 1.92 7.06 -6.81
C VAL A 82 2.19 8.16 -5.77
N PRO A 83 2.11 9.45 -6.12
CA PRO A 83 2.17 10.53 -5.13
C PRO A 83 1.06 10.38 -4.08
N THR A 84 1.32 10.68 -2.81
CA THR A 84 0.34 10.54 -1.71
C THR A 84 -0.99 11.23 -2.04
N GLN A 85 -0.93 12.47 -2.55
CA GLN A 85 -2.09 13.25 -2.97
C GLN A 85 -2.93 12.61 -4.09
N SER A 86 -2.32 11.74 -4.90
CA SER A 86 -2.98 11.06 -6.01
C SER A 86 -3.50 9.67 -5.65
N MET A 87 -3.13 9.10 -4.48
CA MET A 87 -3.49 7.72 -4.11
C MET A 87 -5.00 7.48 -4.15
N TYR A 88 -5.78 8.39 -3.59
CA TYR A 88 -7.25 8.27 -3.59
C TYR A 88 -7.83 8.34 -5.01
N ALA A 89 -7.34 9.25 -5.84
CA ALA A 89 -7.79 9.36 -7.23
C ALA A 89 -7.44 8.10 -8.03
N LEU A 90 -6.23 7.56 -7.87
CA LEU A 90 -5.79 6.31 -8.50
C LEU A 90 -6.65 5.12 -8.07
N ALA A 91 -6.94 4.99 -6.77
CA ALA A 91 -7.84 3.95 -6.26
C ALA A 91 -9.24 4.04 -6.89
N GLN A 92 -9.76 5.25 -7.07
CA GLN A 92 -11.07 5.47 -7.70
C GLN A 92 -11.08 5.09 -9.18
N ILE A 93 -9.98 5.31 -9.92
CA ILE A 93 -9.87 4.91 -11.33
C ILE A 93 -9.71 3.38 -11.41
N LEU A 94 -8.87 2.77 -10.56
CA LEU A 94 -8.72 1.31 -10.46
C LEU A 94 -10.05 0.61 -10.16
N ARG A 95 -10.90 1.19 -9.31
CA ARG A 95 -12.24 0.65 -9.04
C ARG A 95 -13.11 0.56 -10.31
N LYS A 96 -12.99 1.52 -11.24
CA LYS A 96 -13.76 1.50 -12.50
C LYS A 96 -13.40 0.31 -13.41
N ILE A 97 -12.23 -0.28 -13.23
CA ILE A 97 -11.77 -1.45 -13.97
C ILE A 97 -11.84 -2.74 -13.14
N GLY A 98 -12.57 -2.71 -12.00
CA GLY A 98 -12.81 -3.87 -11.14
C GLY A 98 -11.80 -4.09 -10.01
N VAL A 99 -10.82 -3.20 -9.84
CA VAL A 99 -9.83 -3.27 -8.76
C VAL A 99 -10.24 -2.34 -7.63
N ASP A 100 -11.10 -2.80 -6.72
CA ASP A 100 -11.58 -1.97 -5.60
C ASP A 100 -10.64 -2.03 -4.39
N ILE A 101 -9.90 -0.95 -4.18
CA ILE A 101 -8.98 -0.76 -3.05
C ILE A 101 -9.20 0.58 -2.35
N VAL A 102 -10.37 1.21 -2.56
CA VAL A 102 -10.65 2.57 -2.08
C VAL A 102 -10.61 2.65 -0.56
N ASN A 103 -11.21 1.66 0.11
CA ASN A 103 -11.21 1.61 1.58
C ASN A 103 -9.81 1.37 2.14
N LEU A 104 -9.03 0.48 1.52
CA LEU A 104 -7.62 0.25 1.89
C LEU A 104 -6.80 1.55 1.81
N VAL A 105 -6.96 2.30 0.71
CA VAL A 105 -6.25 3.58 0.54
C VAL A 105 -6.70 4.62 1.55
N ARG A 106 -7.98 4.67 1.94
CA ARG A 106 -8.44 5.58 3.01
C ARG A 106 -7.78 5.24 4.36
N MET A 107 -7.90 3.99 4.79
CA MET A 107 -7.32 3.54 6.07
C MET A 107 -5.81 3.80 6.12
N VAL A 108 -5.08 3.56 5.02
CA VAL A 108 -3.64 3.78 5.02
C VAL A 108 -3.25 5.26 5.03
N LEU A 109 -4.08 6.14 4.47
CA LEU A 109 -3.89 7.59 4.56
C LEU A 109 -4.14 8.08 5.99
N ASP A 110 -5.09 7.47 6.70
CA ASP A 110 -5.31 7.75 8.13
C ASP A 110 -4.09 7.30 8.96
N LEU A 111 -3.57 6.10 8.72
CA LEU A 111 -2.32 5.62 9.35
C LEU A 111 -1.12 6.52 9.03
N HIS A 112 -1.07 7.08 7.82
CA HIS A 112 -0.04 8.03 7.42
C HIS A 112 -0.15 9.36 8.19
N GLN A 113 -1.35 9.85 8.48
CA GLN A 113 -1.53 11.02 9.36
C GLN A 113 -1.04 10.68 10.78
N TYR A 114 -1.43 9.51 11.32
CA TYR A 114 -0.95 9.04 12.62
C TYR A 114 0.58 8.95 12.71
N GLN A 115 1.26 8.49 11.65
CA GLN A 115 2.72 8.41 11.60
C GLN A 115 3.37 9.77 11.95
N TYR A 116 2.84 10.89 11.46
CA TYR A 116 3.39 12.23 11.70
C TYR A 116 2.86 12.91 12.95
N ASN A 117 1.60 12.66 13.30
CA ASN A 117 0.90 13.44 14.31
C ASN A 117 0.68 12.70 15.63
N GLY A 118 0.88 11.39 15.67
CA GLY A 118 0.55 10.59 16.84
C GLY A 118 -0.94 10.73 17.19
N PHE A 119 -1.25 10.90 18.48
CA PHE A 119 -2.61 11.09 18.98
C PHE A 119 -3.00 12.56 19.17
N GLU A 120 -2.29 13.50 18.53
CA GLU A 120 -2.58 14.92 18.65
C GLU A 120 -4.02 15.22 18.18
N PRO A 121 -4.91 15.70 19.06
CA PRO A 121 -6.32 15.93 18.73
C PRO A 121 -6.49 16.89 17.55
N GLY A 122 -7.27 16.47 16.55
CA GLY A 122 -7.52 17.27 15.33
C GLY A 122 -6.46 17.13 14.24
N PHE A 123 -5.34 16.45 14.51
CA PHE A 123 -4.28 16.18 13.53
C PHE A 123 -4.21 14.69 13.13
N SER A 124 -4.80 13.80 13.94
CA SER A 124 -5.02 12.40 13.60
C SER A 124 -6.46 12.03 13.91
N ILE A 125 -7.01 11.08 13.15
CA ILE A 125 -8.31 10.48 13.47
C ILE A 125 -8.25 9.56 14.69
N TYR A 126 -7.04 9.10 15.04
CA TYR A 126 -6.84 8.16 16.14
C TYR A 126 -6.63 8.90 17.46
N ASN A 127 -7.26 8.38 18.50
CA ASN A 127 -7.08 8.82 19.89
C ASN A 127 -6.63 7.69 20.83
N ARG A 128 -6.56 6.45 20.33
CA ARG A 128 -6.20 5.25 21.09
C ARG A 128 -5.33 4.32 20.25
N LYS A 129 -4.45 3.57 20.93
CA LYS A 129 -3.51 2.65 20.28
C LYS A 129 -4.22 1.44 19.67
N GLU A 130 -5.32 1.01 20.29
CA GLU A 130 -6.12 -0.15 19.88
C GLU A 130 -6.78 0.09 18.52
N ASP A 131 -7.26 1.32 18.27
CA ASP A 131 -7.86 1.71 16.99
C ASP A 131 -6.79 1.71 15.88
N VAL A 132 -5.59 2.24 16.16
CA VAL A 132 -4.46 2.17 15.22
C VAL A 132 -4.08 0.72 14.92
N PHE A 133 -4.06 -0.13 15.95
CA PHE A 133 -3.72 -1.54 15.78
C PHE A 133 -4.73 -2.27 14.90
N SER A 134 -6.02 -2.06 15.14
CA SER A 134 -7.11 -2.63 14.35
C SER A 134 -6.96 -2.29 12.87
N ASP A 135 -6.76 -1.00 12.56
CA ASP A 135 -6.62 -0.53 11.18
C ASP A 135 -5.31 -1.01 10.56
N LEU A 136 -4.21 -1.06 11.33
CA LEU A 136 -2.94 -1.63 10.88
C LEU A 136 -3.09 -3.08 10.44
N ILE A 137 -3.68 -3.94 11.29
CA ILE A 137 -3.87 -5.37 10.98
C ILE A 137 -4.81 -5.54 9.78
N THR A 138 -5.85 -4.72 9.68
CA THR A 138 -6.75 -4.71 8.52
C THR A 138 -5.98 -4.36 7.24
N VAL A 139 -5.21 -3.27 7.25
CA VAL A 139 -4.37 -2.86 6.12
C VAL A 139 -3.39 -3.96 5.73
N VAL A 140 -2.71 -4.60 6.68
CA VAL A 140 -1.78 -5.70 6.37
C VAL A 140 -2.49 -6.86 5.69
N ARG A 141 -3.63 -7.31 6.22
CA ARG A 141 -4.40 -8.44 5.67
C ARG A 141 -4.93 -8.15 4.28
N GLU A 142 -5.58 -7.01 4.10
CA GLU A 142 -6.15 -6.59 2.81
C GLU A 142 -5.06 -6.42 1.74
N THR A 143 -3.94 -5.78 2.10
CA THR A 143 -2.78 -5.66 1.20
C THR A 143 -2.31 -7.04 0.75
N ARG A 144 -2.13 -7.99 1.68
CA ARG A 144 -1.71 -9.37 1.35
C ARG A 144 -2.72 -10.08 0.44
N ASN A 145 -4.02 -9.95 0.71
CA ASN A 145 -5.07 -10.59 -0.08
C ASN A 145 -5.07 -10.08 -1.53
N ILE A 146 -4.92 -8.77 -1.72
CA ILE A 146 -4.82 -8.17 -3.06
C ILE A 146 -3.55 -8.68 -3.75
N MET A 147 -2.43 -8.77 -3.03
CA MET A 147 -1.19 -9.30 -3.59
C MET A 147 -1.32 -10.74 -4.08
N TYR A 148 -1.96 -11.62 -3.31
CA TYR A 148 -2.22 -12.99 -3.77
C TYR A 148 -3.17 -13.05 -4.96
N THR A 149 -4.11 -12.11 -5.04
CA THR A 149 -5.09 -12.06 -6.13
C THR A 149 -4.44 -11.61 -7.45
N TYR A 150 -3.64 -10.55 -7.41
CA TYR A 150 -3.12 -9.91 -8.62
C TYR A 150 -1.68 -10.29 -8.96
N PHE A 151 -0.91 -10.76 -7.98
CA PHE A 151 0.53 -10.98 -8.08
C PHE A 151 0.99 -12.33 -7.50
N PRO A 152 0.26 -13.45 -7.70
CA PRO A 152 0.59 -14.72 -7.05
C PRO A 152 1.99 -15.25 -7.42
N LYS A 153 2.47 -14.94 -8.64
CA LYS A 153 3.81 -15.37 -9.10
C LYS A 153 4.98 -14.71 -8.36
N TYR A 154 4.75 -13.60 -7.67
CA TYR A 154 5.78 -12.85 -6.93
C TYR A 154 5.71 -13.09 -5.42
N GLU A 155 4.92 -14.07 -4.98
CA GLU A 155 4.89 -14.45 -3.58
C GLU A 155 6.26 -14.94 -3.10
N ILE A 156 6.71 -14.41 -1.97
CA ILE A 156 7.85 -14.95 -1.23
C ILE A 156 7.31 -15.69 -0.01
N LYS A 157 7.14 -17.02 -0.15
CA LYS A 157 6.50 -17.88 0.86
C LYS A 157 7.07 -17.70 2.28
N GLU A 158 8.39 -17.61 2.41
CA GLU A 158 9.03 -17.39 3.71
C GLU A 158 8.61 -16.06 4.37
N ILE A 159 8.46 -14.99 3.58
CA ILE A 159 7.99 -13.68 4.07
C ILE A 159 6.50 -13.76 4.43
N SER A 160 5.68 -14.38 3.58
CA SER A 160 4.26 -14.61 3.83
C SER A 160 4.02 -15.32 5.17
N GLU A 161 4.73 -16.43 5.41
CA GLU A 161 4.63 -17.22 6.64
C GLU A 161 5.06 -16.43 7.87
N LYS A 162 6.13 -15.62 7.76
CA LYS A 162 6.57 -14.72 8.84
C LYS A 162 5.54 -13.65 9.17
N ILE A 163 4.90 -13.05 8.16
CA ILE A 163 3.82 -12.08 8.33
C ILE A 163 2.64 -12.73 9.07
N GLU A 164 2.20 -13.91 8.63
CA GLU A 164 1.09 -14.62 9.27
C GLU A 164 1.38 -14.97 10.73
N ARG A 165 2.59 -15.45 11.02
CA ARG A 165 3.02 -15.74 12.39
C ARG A 165 3.01 -14.49 13.26
N LEU A 166 3.54 -13.37 12.77
CA LEU A 166 3.55 -12.11 13.51
C LEU A 166 2.15 -11.55 13.75
N ILE A 167 1.23 -11.68 12.79
CA ILE A 167 -0.18 -11.30 13.00
C ILE A 167 -0.77 -12.12 14.16
N LYS A 168 -0.56 -13.44 14.17
CA LYS A 168 -1.06 -14.31 15.25
C LYS A 168 -0.47 -13.92 16.61
N GLU A 169 0.85 -13.80 16.71
CA GLU A 169 1.54 -13.41 17.94
C GLU A 169 1.04 -12.07 18.49
N LEU A 170 0.85 -11.07 17.62
CA LEU A 170 0.38 -9.74 18.03
C LEU A 170 -1.08 -9.75 18.49
N MET A 171 -1.93 -10.57 17.88
CA MET A 171 -3.33 -10.69 18.28
C MET A 171 -3.50 -11.48 19.57
N GLU A 172 -2.73 -12.55 19.76
CA GLU A 172 -2.76 -13.38 20.98
C GLU A 172 -2.16 -12.65 22.19
N GLY A 173 -1.18 -11.76 21.98
CA GLY A 173 -0.57 -10.94 23.04
C GLY A 173 -1.28 -9.62 23.34
N SER A 174 -2.48 -9.39 22.79
CA SER A 174 -3.30 -8.19 23.02
C SER A 174 -4.41 -8.39 24.08
N GLU A 175 -4.43 -9.55 24.76
CA GLU A 175 -5.25 -9.83 25.95
C GLU A 175 -4.53 -9.44 27.24
#